data_AF-A0A2H9L3N9-F1
#
_entry.id   AF-A0A2H9L3N9-F1
#
_cell.length_a   1.000
_cell.length_b   1.000
_cell.length_c   1.000
_cell.angle_alpha   90.00
_cell.angle_beta   90.00
_cell.angle_gamma   90.00
#
_symmetry.space_group_name_H-M   'P 1'
#
loop_
_entity.id
_entity.type
_entity.pdbx_description
1 polymer ?
#
loop_
_entity_poly.entity_id
_entity_poly.type
_entity_poly.pdbx_seq_one_letter_code
_entity_poly.pdbx_strand_id
1 'polypeptide(L)'
;MNLFGFCLNDSPDRLFFYKDYAQKGKGKGKTRRVHVHLTSNKKNLEDCAAFKDYLIRNPLAVKKYAEIKKEAAKLCKGEGSLYRDCKKRFIDKITNLASK
;
A
#
# COMPACT_ATOMS: atom_id res chain seq x y z
N MET A 1 -23.98 10.51 -0.58
CA MET A 1 -23.62 9.35 0.28
C MET A 1 -22.13 9.41 0.60
N ASN A 2 -21.77 9.77 1.83
CA ASN A 2 -20.40 9.71 2.32
C ASN A 2 -20.14 8.29 2.82
N LEU A 3 -19.33 7.51 2.10
CA LEU A 3 -18.78 6.26 2.60
C LEU A 3 -17.43 6.57 3.25
N PHE A 4 -17.46 6.97 4.51
CA PHE A 4 -16.32 6.72 5.41
C PHE A 4 -16.32 5.21 5.65
N GLY A 5 -15.55 4.46 4.89
CA GLY A 5 -15.23 3.11 5.35
C GLY A 5 -14.03 3.20 6.29
N PHE A 6 -14.09 2.49 7.41
CA PHE A 6 -12.93 2.21 8.23
C PHE A 6 -12.32 0.93 7.69
N CYS A 7 -11.10 0.98 7.16
CA CYS A 7 -10.35 -0.25 6.89
C CYS A 7 -9.53 -0.51 8.16
N LEU A 8 -10.12 -1.26 9.10
CA LEU A 8 -9.46 -1.69 10.33
C LEU A 8 -8.26 -2.55 9.94
N ASN A 9 -7.10 -1.92 10.02
CA ASN A 9 -5.83 -2.62 10.14
C ASN A 9 -5.28 -2.11 11.47
N ASP A 10 -5.95 -2.55 12.53
CA ASP A 10 -5.76 -2.13 13.92
C ASP A 10 -4.44 -2.70 14.42
N SER A 11 -3.34 -1.98 14.19
CA SER A 11 -2.34 -1.95 15.25
C SER A 11 -2.83 -0.91 16.25
N PRO A 12 -2.85 -1.18 17.57
CA PRO A 12 -3.31 -0.22 18.57
C PRO A 12 -2.59 1.14 18.44
N ASP A 13 -1.37 1.14 17.90
CA ASP A 13 -0.50 2.32 17.79
C ASP A 13 -0.64 3.10 16.47
N ARG A 14 -1.69 2.86 15.66
CA ARG A 14 -1.89 3.55 14.39
C ARG A 14 -3.33 3.93 14.13
N LEU A 15 -3.58 5.24 14.01
CA LEU A 15 -4.80 5.76 13.44
C LEU A 15 -4.70 5.74 11.90
N PHE A 16 -5.74 5.21 11.26
CA PHE A 16 -5.82 5.09 9.81
C PHE A 16 -7.09 5.77 9.28
N PHE A 17 -6.91 6.72 8.38
CA PHE A 17 -7.99 7.41 7.70
C PHE A 17 -7.85 7.25 6.20
N TYR A 18 -8.95 7.17 5.48
CA TYR A 18 -8.92 7.37 4.04
C TYR A 18 -10.10 8.18 3.55
N LYS A 19 -9.91 8.84 2.41
CA LYS A 19 -10.96 9.57 1.72
C LYS A 19 -10.77 9.50 0.21
N ASP A 20 -11.87 9.30 -0.49
CA ASP A 20 -11.92 9.37 -1.95
C ASP A 20 -12.30 10.78 -2.39
N TYR A 21 -11.48 11.37 -3.24
CA TYR A 21 -11.71 12.68 -3.84
C TYR A 21 -12.05 12.52 -5.31
N ALA A 22 -13.14 13.13 -5.77
CA ALA A 22 -13.45 13.23 -7.19
C ALA A 22 -12.39 14.10 -7.87
N GLN A 23 -11.71 13.58 -8.90
CA GLN A 23 -10.70 14.34 -9.60
C GLN A 23 -11.34 15.21 -10.68
N LYS A 24 -11.49 16.52 -10.42
CA LYS A 24 -11.96 17.48 -11.42
C LYS A 24 -10.94 17.58 -12.57
N GLY A 25 -11.42 17.55 -13.83
CA GLY A 25 -10.61 17.81 -15.03
C GLY A 25 -9.91 16.60 -15.68
N LYS A 26 -10.06 15.36 -15.18
CA LYS A 26 -9.51 14.15 -15.83
C LYS A 26 -10.58 13.11 -16.15
N GLY A 27 -11.51 13.47 -17.03
CA GLY A 27 -12.57 12.57 -17.53
C GLY A 27 -13.58 12.13 -16.45
N LYS A 28 -14.74 11.64 -16.87
CA LYS A 28 -15.77 11.12 -15.94
C LYS A 28 -15.20 9.88 -15.22
N GLY A 29 -15.28 9.87 -13.88
CA GLY A 29 -15.12 8.65 -13.07
C GLY A 29 -13.77 8.38 -12.40
N LYS A 30 -12.75 9.26 -12.51
CA LYS A 30 -11.49 9.07 -11.77
C LYS A 30 -11.59 9.58 -10.33
N THR A 31 -11.46 8.68 -9.37
CA THR A 31 -11.33 9.00 -7.94
C THR A 31 -9.89 8.89 -7.49
N ARG A 32 -9.43 9.85 -6.67
CA ARG A 32 -8.16 9.77 -5.96
C ARG A 32 -8.43 9.33 -4.53
N ARG A 33 -8.00 8.12 -4.18
CA ARG A 33 -7.98 7.66 -2.80
C ARG A 33 -6.75 8.20 -2.08
N VAL A 34 -6.95 8.87 -0.95
CA VAL A 34 -5.88 9.31 -0.06
C VAL A 34 -5.95 8.50 1.22
N HIS A 35 -4.83 7.88 1.60
CA HIS A 35 -4.66 7.17 2.87
C HIS A 35 -3.78 8.03 3.79
N VAL A 36 -4.21 8.24 5.02
CA VAL A 36 -3.46 8.93 6.07
C VAL A 36 -3.20 7.92 7.19
N HIS A 37 -1.92 7.69 7.48
CA HIS A 37 -1.46 6.84 8.57
C HIS A 37 -0.81 7.74 9.62
N LEU A 38 -1.40 7.83 10.81
CA LEU A 38 -0.81 8.51 11.98
C LEU A 38 -0.36 7.44 12.96
N THR A 39 0.93 7.41 13.29
CA THR A 39 1.50 6.41 14.19
C THR A 39 2.68 6.99 14.95
N SER A 40 2.84 6.58 16.21
CA SER A 40 4.05 6.83 17.01
C SER A 40 5.18 5.83 16.69
N ASN A 41 4.89 4.76 15.94
CA ASN A 41 5.86 3.75 15.57
C ASN A 41 6.76 4.25 14.43
N LYS A 42 7.88 4.88 14.81
CA LYS A 42 8.88 5.43 13.89
C LYS A 42 9.43 4.37 12.92
N LYS A 43 9.69 3.16 13.43
CA LYS A 43 10.26 2.06 12.63
C LYS A 43 9.36 1.70 11.45
N ASN A 44 8.05 1.64 11.64
CA ASN A 44 7.11 1.36 10.55
C ASN A 44 7.17 2.42 9.43
N LEU A 45 7.36 3.69 9.78
CA LEU A 45 7.50 4.78 8.81
C LEU A 45 8.83 4.69 8.07
N GLU A 46 9.92 4.42 8.79
CA GLU A 46 11.27 4.22 8.23
C GLU A 46 11.30 3.02 7.27
N ASP A 47 10.71 1.89 7.66
CA ASP A 47 10.61 0.69 6.82
C ASP A 47 9.83 0.99 5.52
N CYS A 48 8.74 1.78 5.61
CA CYS A 48 7.98 2.20 4.43
C CYS A 48 8.79 3.12 3.50
N ALA A 49 9.56 4.06 4.07
CA ALA A 49 10.44 4.94 3.31
C ALA A 49 11.58 4.14 2.65
N ALA A 50 12.24 3.26 3.39
CA ALA A 50 13.32 2.40 2.93
C ALA A 50 12.86 1.47 1.79
N PHE A 51 11.70 0.83 1.92
CA PHE A 51 11.10 0.02 0.87
C PHE A 51 10.89 0.84 -0.42
N LYS A 52 10.33 2.05 -0.31
CA LYS A 52 10.11 2.96 -1.45
C LYS A 52 11.44 3.33 -2.11
N ASP A 53 12.44 3.74 -1.33
CA ASP A 53 13.73 4.18 -1.83
C ASP A 53 14.54 3.02 -2.44
N TYR A 54 14.39 1.80 -1.91
CA TYR A 54 14.92 0.60 -2.54
C TYR A 54 14.30 0.37 -3.92
N LEU A 55 12.98 0.44 -4.05
CA LEU A 55 12.31 0.25 -5.33
C LEU A 55 12.74 1.28 -6.37
N ILE A 56 12.89 2.56 -5.98
CA ILE A 56 13.37 3.62 -6.88
C ILE A 56 14.76 3.26 -7.45
N ARG A 57 15.66 2.73 -6.62
CA ARG A 57 17.03 2.36 -7.02
C ARG A 57 17.14 1.03 -7.75
N ASN A 58 16.10 0.18 -7.71
CA ASN A 58 16.14 -1.19 -8.23
C ASN A 58 15.02 -1.45 -9.26
N PRO A 59 15.19 -1.07 -10.53
CA PRO A 59 14.16 -1.23 -11.57
C PRO A 59 13.67 -2.68 -11.76
N LEU A 60 14.54 -3.67 -11.57
CA LEU A 60 14.15 -5.09 -11.64
C LEU A 60 13.21 -5.48 -10.50
N ALA A 61 13.44 -4.96 -9.29
CA ALA A 61 12.55 -5.18 -8.15
C ALA A 61 11.17 -4.54 -8.39
N VAL A 62 11.11 -3.38 -9.06
CA VAL A 62 9.86 -2.74 -9.46
C VAL A 62 9.08 -3.62 -10.45
N LYS A 63 9.75 -4.16 -11.48
CA LYS A 63 9.13 -5.06 -12.45
C LYS A 63 8.51 -6.28 -11.76
N LYS A 64 9.30 -6.95 -10.91
CA LYS A 64 8.83 -8.09 -10.11
C LYS A 64 7.67 -7.73 -9.19
N TYR A 65 7.74 -6.59 -8.51
CA TYR A 65 6.65 -6.15 -7.64
C TYR A 65 5.36 -5.84 -8.43
N ALA A 66 5.49 -5.31 -9.65
CA ALA A 66 4.36 -5.07 -10.54
C ALA A 66 3.69 -6.38 -11.00
N GLU A 67 4.48 -7.41 -11.32
CA GLU A 67 3.98 -8.74 -11.67
C GLU A 67 3.21 -9.37 -10.51
N ILE A 68 3.78 -9.38 -9.30
CA ILE A 68 3.12 -9.89 -8.10
C ILE A 68 1.78 -9.16 -7.87
N LYS A 69 1.74 -7.83 -8.04
CA LYS A 69 0.49 -7.07 -7.90
C LYS A 69 -0.56 -7.46 -8.95
N LYS A 70 -0.15 -7.73 -10.20
CA LYS A 70 -1.04 -8.17 -11.27
C LYS A 70 -1.60 -9.56 -10.98
N GLU A 71 -0.78 -10.50 -10.55
CA GLU A 71 -1.20 -11.85 -10.19
C GLU A 71 -2.13 -11.84 -8.97
N ALA A 72 -1.76 -11.12 -7.92
CA ALA A 72 -2.60 -10.99 -6.72
C ALA A 72 -3.98 -10.38 -7.06
N ALA A 73 -4.04 -9.40 -7.96
CA ALA A 73 -5.33 -8.83 -8.39
C ALA A 73 -6.22 -9.86 -9.10
N LYS A 74 -5.63 -10.76 -9.90
CA LYS A 74 -6.36 -11.85 -10.58
C LYS A 74 -6.85 -12.90 -9.58
N LEU A 75 -6.01 -13.28 -8.62
CA LEU A 75 -6.29 -14.36 -7.68
C LEU A 75 -7.29 -13.94 -6.59
N CYS A 76 -7.19 -12.72 -6.08
CA CYS A 76 -7.92 -12.32 -4.88
C CYS A 76 -9.32 -11.73 -5.15
N LYS A 77 -9.70 -11.49 -6.41
CA LYS A 77 -11.07 -11.05 -6.81
C LYS A 77 -11.67 -9.88 -5.99
N GLY A 78 -10.82 -8.98 -5.48
CA GLY A 78 -11.25 -7.84 -4.67
C GLY A 78 -11.12 -8.04 -3.15
N GLU A 79 -10.76 -9.24 -2.68
CA GLU A 79 -10.49 -9.52 -1.27
C GLU A 79 -9.20 -8.84 -0.80
N GLY A 80 -9.35 -7.79 0.00
CA GLY A 80 -8.25 -6.94 0.42
C GLY A 80 -7.26 -7.61 1.36
N SER A 81 -7.69 -8.54 2.21
CA SER A 81 -6.80 -9.35 3.07
C SER A 81 -5.90 -10.25 2.23
N LEU A 82 -6.49 -11.10 1.39
CA LEU A 82 -5.76 -12.01 0.52
C LEU A 82 -4.80 -11.26 -0.41
N TYR A 83 -5.24 -10.11 -0.95
CA TYR A 83 -4.39 -9.27 -1.79
C TYR A 83 -3.15 -8.73 -1.06
N ARG A 84 -3.28 -8.43 0.25
CA ARG A 84 -2.15 -8.03 1.09
C ARG A 84 -1.21 -9.21 1.35
N ASP A 85 -1.76 -10.37 1.69
CA ASP A 85 -0.99 -11.57 2.01
C ASP A 85 -0.16 -12.07 0.83
N CYS A 86 -0.71 -12.07 -0.38
CA CYS A 86 0.01 -12.43 -1.60
C CYS A 86 1.30 -11.61 -1.81
N LYS A 87 1.32 -10.35 -1.33
CA LYS A 87 2.46 -9.45 -1.50
C LYS A 87 3.38 -9.42 -0.28
N LYS A 88 2.93 -9.91 0.87
CA LYS A 88 3.60 -9.77 2.17
C LYS A 88 5.03 -10.29 2.12
N ARG A 89 5.24 -11.52 1.65
CA ARG A 89 6.56 -12.16 1.58
C ARG A 89 7.58 -11.34 0.77
N PHE A 90 7.15 -10.71 -0.32
CA PHE A 90 8.02 -9.88 -1.13
C PHE A 90 8.35 -8.55 -0.44
N ILE A 91 7.34 -7.89 0.15
CA ILE A 91 7.52 -6.63 0.88
C ILE A 91 8.49 -6.84 2.05
N ASP A 92 8.28 -7.89 2.86
CA ASP A 92 9.16 -8.22 3.99
C ASP A 92 10.60 -8.45 3.53
N LYS A 93 10.80 -9.23 2.45
CA LYS A 93 12.13 -9.48 1.88
C LYS A 93 12.84 -8.18 1.47
N ILE A 94 12.15 -7.30 0.75
CA ILE A 94 12.77 -6.06 0.25
C ILE A 94 13.03 -5.07 1.39
N THR A 95 12.09 -4.97 2.33
CA THR A 95 12.26 -4.12 3.52
C THR A 95 13.49 -4.56 4.32
N ASN A 96 13.67 -5.86 4.55
CA ASN A 96 14.85 -6.39 5.23
C ASN A 96 16.18 -6.17 4.46
N LEU A 97 16.13 -6.06 3.13
CA LEU A 97 17.31 -5.70 2.33
C LEU A 97 17.59 -4.20 2.34
N ALA A 98 16.56 -3.38 2.54
CA ALA A 98 16.65 -1.93 2.53
C ALA A 98 17.02 -1.34 3.90
N SER A 99 16.67 -2.03 4.99
CA SER A 99 16.96 -1.64 6.38
C SER A 99 18.34 -2.15 6.88
N LYS A 100 19.16 -2.71 5.98
CA LYS A 100 20.58 -3.03 6.20
C LYS A 100 21.46 -1.97 5.56
#